data_AF-A0A2V8S397-F1
#
_entry.id   AF-A0A2V8S397-F1
#
_cell.length_a   1.000
_cell.length_b   1.000
_cell.length_c   1.000
_cell.angle_alpha   90.00
_cell.angle_beta   90.00
_cell.angle_gamma   90.00
#
_symmetry.space_group_name_H-M   'P 1'
#
loop_
_entity.id
_entity.type
_entity.pdbx_description
1 polymer ?
#
loop_
_entity_poly.entity_id
_entity_poly.type
_entity_poly.pdbx_seq_one_letter_code
_entity_poly.pdbx_strand_id
1 'polypeptide(L)'
;MLALLLPQAPTMVHAGSTSAPHAGLMRADVAVASDIAVARALFERNLDAIRRRDREAYLTCYLRADTLARTGPEGPLLGYDSFAKENGDDWPDLFEGLDLQLVPIRPGLVYGTYRYRVRYGPREESGISERFFVKTGDATTGRGATGAAKGGADRSAAGWKIAVTTAFAAPPGTPPPPRALVGATLVDGTGAAPVPDAVVILRGGKIDCAGTRAQCPPSKGVDTLDLEGLWVTPGIVDAHVHFSQTGWADGRPDAIDVRDRYPYEEVEAGLRAHPERFLRAYLCSGVTAVFDVGGYSWTWDLRGRADADPLAPHVAAAGPLLSTLDFWLNLPAERQFIYLGSEADARTGVRYLASHGADAVKVWFIPVEERKFDDMAKAVMAAGEEARA
;
A
#
# COMPACT_ATOMS: atom_id res chain seq x y z
N MET A 1 18.75 -41.80 24.99
CA MET A 1 19.65 -41.82 23.83
C MET A 1 19.96 -40.36 23.50
N LEU A 2 20.94 -39.80 24.19
CA LEU A 2 22.30 -39.55 23.69
C LEU A 2 22.31 -38.25 22.84
N ALA A 3 22.39 -37.07 23.46
CA ALA A 3 23.62 -36.40 23.92
C ALA A 3 24.65 -36.17 22.80
N LEU A 4 24.87 -34.91 22.43
CA LEU A 4 26.09 -34.33 21.84
C LEU A 4 25.79 -32.83 21.59
N LEU A 5 26.61 -31.82 21.84
CA LEU A 5 27.79 -31.58 22.68
C LEU A 5 28.15 -30.12 22.33
N LEU A 6 28.10 -29.20 23.30
CA LEU A 6 28.59 -27.83 23.14
C LEU A 6 30.10 -27.85 22.87
N PRO A 7 30.63 -27.10 21.90
CA PRO A 7 32.07 -26.88 21.82
C PRO A 7 32.52 -25.94 22.93
N GLN A 8 33.53 -26.40 23.67
CA GLN A 8 34.21 -25.63 24.70
C GLN A 8 35.03 -24.47 24.10
N ALA A 9 35.09 -23.37 24.86
CA ALA A 9 35.96 -22.24 24.60
C ALA A 9 37.44 -22.66 24.66
N PRO A 10 38.30 -22.23 23.72
CA PRO A 10 39.73 -22.43 23.85
C PRO A 10 40.35 -21.43 24.81
N THR A 11 41.18 -21.99 25.68
CA THR A 11 42.05 -21.38 26.68
C THR A 11 43.01 -20.36 26.07
N MET A 12 43.14 -19.19 26.72
CA MET A 12 44.15 -18.18 26.37
C MET A 12 45.57 -18.74 26.53
N VAL A 13 46.34 -18.74 25.45
CA VAL A 13 47.81 -18.83 25.48
C VAL A 13 48.36 -17.44 25.21
N HIS A 14 49.05 -16.88 26.21
CA HIS A 14 49.88 -15.69 26.05
C HIS A 14 51.14 -16.06 25.24
N ALA A 15 51.22 -15.59 24.01
CA ALA A 15 52.46 -15.49 23.25
C ALA A 15 52.64 -14.03 22.83
N GLY A 16 53.68 -13.39 23.35
CA GLY A 16 54.08 -12.05 22.94
C GLY A 16 54.45 -12.03 21.46
N SER A 17 53.75 -11.18 20.70
CA SER A 17 54.17 -10.73 19.38
C SER A 17 53.69 -9.30 19.22
N THR A 18 54.64 -8.36 19.31
CA THR A 18 54.46 -6.98 18.87
C THR A 18 54.26 -6.99 17.36
N SER A 19 53.00 -6.95 16.93
CA SER A 19 52.63 -6.61 15.56
C SER A 19 51.51 -5.59 15.64
N ALA A 20 51.58 -4.53 14.85
CA ALA A 20 50.54 -3.50 14.78
C ALA A 20 49.45 -3.94 13.80
N PRO A 21 48.18 -4.15 14.24
CA PRO A 21 47.08 -4.40 13.34
C PRO A 21 45.89 -3.50 13.74
N HIS A 22 46.02 -2.19 13.60
CA HIS A 22 44.88 -1.28 13.83
C HIS A 22 44.75 -0.18 12.78
N ALA A 23 45.85 0.27 12.14
CA ALA A 23 45.77 1.31 11.13
C ALA A 23 45.15 0.84 9.79
N GLY A 24 45.37 -0.43 9.40
CA GLY A 24 44.87 -0.99 8.13
C GLY A 24 43.36 -1.26 8.13
N LEU A 25 42.86 -1.91 9.19
CA LEU A 25 41.41 -2.13 9.35
C LEU A 25 40.65 -0.81 9.54
N MET A 26 41.15 0.10 10.38
CA MET A 26 40.51 1.42 10.55
C MET A 26 40.46 2.22 9.24
N ARG A 27 41.50 2.15 8.38
CA ARG A 27 41.47 2.81 7.07
C ARG A 27 40.48 2.17 6.10
N ALA A 28 40.34 0.84 6.12
CA ALA A 28 39.36 0.13 5.31
C ALA A 28 37.92 0.46 5.75
N ASP A 29 37.64 0.46 7.06
CA ASP A 29 36.34 0.79 7.63
C ASP A 29 35.94 2.25 7.33
N VAL A 30 36.89 3.18 7.44
CA VAL A 30 36.69 4.60 7.09
C VAL A 30 36.45 4.78 5.59
N ALA A 31 37.18 4.06 4.73
CA ALA A 31 36.98 4.11 3.28
C ALA A 31 35.59 3.56 2.89
N VAL A 32 35.16 2.46 3.50
CA VAL A 32 33.82 1.87 3.28
C VAL A 32 32.72 2.81 3.76
N ALA A 33 32.85 3.42 4.94
CA ALA A 33 31.90 4.41 5.44
C ALA A 33 31.82 5.65 4.51
N SER A 34 32.96 6.09 3.97
CA SER A 34 33.03 7.17 2.98
C SER A 34 32.36 6.78 1.66
N ASP A 35 32.58 5.56 1.16
CA ASP A 35 31.97 5.08 -0.09
C ASP A 35 30.44 5.00 0.02
N ILE A 36 29.90 4.52 1.14
CA ILE A 36 28.45 4.51 1.41
C ILE A 36 27.89 5.93 1.41
N ALA A 37 28.56 6.88 2.07
CA ALA A 37 28.08 8.26 2.14
C ALA A 37 28.02 8.93 0.76
N VAL A 38 29.05 8.72 -0.08
CA VAL A 38 29.07 9.27 -1.45
C VAL A 38 28.03 8.58 -2.34
N ALA A 39 27.87 7.26 -2.22
CA ALA A 39 26.83 6.52 -2.92
C ALA A 39 25.43 6.98 -2.52
N ARG A 40 25.19 7.24 -1.22
CA ARG A 40 23.93 7.79 -0.71
C ARG A 40 23.61 9.14 -1.33
N ALA A 41 24.55 10.08 -1.31
CA ALA A 41 24.36 11.39 -1.91
C ALA A 41 24.06 11.32 -3.41
N LEU A 42 24.73 10.40 -4.14
CA LEU A 42 24.43 10.15 -5.55
C LEU A 42 23.04 9.53 -5.76
N PHE A 43 22.63 8.62 -4.88
CA PHE A 43 21.32 8.01 -4.87
C PHE A 43 20.22 9.07 -4.71
N GLU A 44 20.32 9.87 -3.65
CA GLU A 44 19.36 10.93 -3.31
C GLU A 44 19.24 11.95 -4.45
N ARG A 45 20.36 12.43 -5.00
CA ARG A 45 20.35 13.31 -6.19
C ARG A 45 19.63 12.70 -7.38
N ASN A 46 19.83 11.41 -7.63
CA ASN A 46 19.16 10.73 -8.73
C ASN A 46 17.64 10.64 -8.48
N LEU A 47 17.19 10.32 -7.27
CA LEU A 47 15.76 10.30 -6.91
C LEU A 47 15.14 11.70 -6.99
N ASP A 48 15.85 12.73 -6.55
CA ASP A 48 15.41 14.12 -6.63
C ASP A 48 15.30 14.63 -8.07
N ALA A 49 16.16 14.15 -8.96
CA ALA A 49 16.04 14.45 -10.38
C ALA A 49 14.74 13.87 -10.96
N ILE A 50 14.33 12.67 -10.52
CA ILE A 50 13.04 12.07 -10.91
C ILE A 50 11.87 12.92 -10.42
N ARG A 51 11.88 13.27 -9.13
CA ARG A 51 10.82 14.11 -8.51
C ARG A 51 10.66 15.46 -9.20
N ARG A 52 11.78 16.06 -9.64
CA ARG A 52 11.81 17.36 -10.32
C ARG A 52 11.64 17.28 -11.83
N ARG A 53 11.51 16.07 -12.40
CA ARG A 53 11.50 15.83 -13.85
C ARG A 53 12.72 16.46 -14.55
N ASP A 54 13.85 16.48 -13.84
CA ASP A 54 15.10 17.09 -14.27
C ASP A 54 15.95 16.06 -15.01
N ARG A 55 15.72 15.97 -16.32
CA ARG A 55 16.39 15.00 -17.19
C ARG A 55 17.90 15.17 -17.22
N GLU A 56 18.40 16.40 -17.21
CA GLU A 56 19.83 16.67 -17.26
C GLU A 56 20.51 16.15 -15.98
N ALA A 57 20.00 16.56 -14.82
CA ALA A 57 20.51 16.08 -13.53
C ALA A 57 20.39 14.55 -13.41
N TYR A 58 19.28 13.97 -13.88
CA TYR A 58 19.07 12.53 -13.87
C TYR A 58 20.16 11.80 -14.66
N LEU A 59 20.41 12.21 -15.91
CA LEU A 59 21.42 11.59 -16.78
C LEU A 59 22.85 11.76 -16.24
N THR A 60 23.15 12.87 -15.58
CA THR A 60 24.49 13.08 -14.99
C THR A 60 24.85 12.04 -13.92
N CYS A 61 23.85 11.39 -13.30
CA CYS A 61 24.09 10.37 -12.29
C CYS A 61 24.62 9.05 -12.85
N TYR A 62 24.44 8.79 -14.16
CA TYR A 62 24.71 7.49 -14.77
C TYR A 62 26.10 7.38 -15.40
N LEU A 63 26.62 6.15 -15.40
CA LEU A 63 27.90 5.82 -15.99
C LEU A 63 27.81 5.97 -17.52
N ARG A 64 28.68 6.81 -18.09
CA ARG A 64 28.82 6.97 -19.54
C ARG A 64 29.68 5.84 -20.11
N ALA A 65 29.09 4.67 -20.29
CA ALA A 65 29.74 3.50 -20.84
C ALA A 65 28.74 2.57 -21.55
N ASP A 66 29.24 1.73 -22.46
CA ASP A 66 28.47 0.66 -23.10
C ASP A 66 28.03 -0.43 -22.11
N THR A 67 28.66 -0.46 -20.93
CA THR A 67 28.37 -1.41 -19.85
C THR A 67 27.29 -0.91 -18.88
N LEU A 68 26.76 0.30 -19.03
CA LEU A 68 25.60 0.75 -18.26
C LEU A 68 24.45 -0.23 -18.49
N ALA A 69 23.93 -0.84 -17.44
CA ALA A 69 22.84 -1.80 -17.53
C ALA A 69 21.53 -1.26 -16.94
N ARG A 70 20.43 -1.51 -17.64
CA ARG A 70 19.07 -1.14 -17.21
C ARG A 70 18.10 -2.29 -17.42
N THR A 71 17.02 -2.35 -16.66
CA THR A 71 15.89 -3.24 -16.98
C THR A 71 15.06 -2.66 -18.12
N GLY A 72 14.72 -3.50 -19.10
CA GLY A 72 13.76 -3.21 -20.17
C GLY A 72 12.72 -4.35 -20.30
N PRO A 73 11.68 -4.15 -21.11
CA PRO A 73 10.57 -5.10 -21.25
C PRO A 73 11.00 -6.48 -21.76
N GLU A 74 12.07 -6.53 -22.58
CA GLU A 74 12.63 -7.77 -23.15
C GLU A 74 13.89 -8.27 -22.39
N GLY A 75 14.18 -7.70 -21.23
CA GLY A 75 15.37 -8.01 -20.42
C GLY A 75 16.36 -6.84 -20.33
N PRO A 76 17.64 -7.11 -19.97
CA PRO A 76 18.60 -6.06 -19.70
C PRO A 76 19.01 -5.30 -20.97
N LEU A 77 18.91 -3.97 -20.92
CA LEU A 77 19.37 -3.04 -21.94
C LEU A 77 20.73 -2.46 -21.55
N LEU A 78 21.65 -2.42 -22.51
CA LEU A 78 23.01 -1.92 -22.30
C LEU A 78 23.25 -0.59 -23.02
N GLY A 79 24.13 0.23 -22.44
CA GLY A 79 24.71 1.42 -23.04
C GLY A 79 24.07 2.75 -22.62
N TYR A 80 24.93 3.75 -22.39
CA TYR A 80 24.52 5.11 -22.03
C TYR A 80 23.96 5.89 -23.22
N ASP A 81 24.55 5.76 -24.42
CA ASP A 81 24.18 6.60 -25.56
C ASP A 81 22.77 6.29 -26.09
N SER A 82 22.35 5.04 -26.02
CA SER A 82 20.97 4.63 -26.34
C SER A 82 19.99 5.18 -25.30
N PHE A 83 20.30 5.01 -24.02
CA PHE A 83 19.53 5.55 -22.89
C PHE A 83 19.37 7.07 -22.96
N ALA A 84 20.45 7.80 -23.21
CA ALA A 84 20.45 9.26 -23.27
C ALA A 84 19.70 9.82 -24.49
N LYS A 85 19.29 8.98 -25.45
CA LYS A 85 18.43 9.35 -26.58
C LYS A 85 16.95 9.08 -26.32
N GLU A 86 16.60 8.33 -25.28
CA GLU A 86 15.20 8.10 -24.92
C GLU A 86 14.54 9.46 -24.58
N ASN A 87 13.37 9.70 -25.16
CA ASN A 87 12.59 10.91 -24.91
C ASN A 87 12.10 10.85 -23.47
N GLY A 88 12.49 11.84 -22.66
CA GLY A 88 12.13 11.93 -21.25
C GLY A 88 10.71 12.45 -21.05
N ASP A 89 9.75 12.00 -21.85
CA ASP A 89 8.36 12.45 -21.78
C ASP A 89 7.51 11.56 -20.86
N ASP A 90 8.06 10.43 -20.40
CA ASP A 90 7.41 9.44 -19.55
C ASP A 90 7.79 9.58 -18.07
N TRP A 91 7.74 10.81 -17.55
CA TRP A 91 7.95 11.05 -16.11
C TRP A 91 6.66 10.82 -15.34
N PRO A 92 6.74 10.23 -14.12
CA PRO A 92 5.56 10.07 -13.30
C PRO A 92 5.02 11.41 -12.76
N ASP A 93 3.73 11.44 -12.47
CA ASP A 93 3.03 12.50 -11.73
C ASP A 93 3.34 12.51 -10.24
N LEU A 94 3.68 11.34 -9.70
CA LEU A 94 4.13 11.15 -8.34
C LEU A 94 5.28 10.16 -8.33
N PHE A 95 6.36 10.47 -7.62
CA PHE A 95 7.43 9.53 -7.35
C PHE A 95 7.76 9.54 -5.85
N GLU A 96 7.57 8.41 -5.19
CA GLU A 96 8.08 8.14 -3.85
C GLU A 96 9.13 7.04 -3.93
N GLY A 97 10.30 7.28 -3.31
CA GLY A 97 11.35 6.29 -3.14
C GLY A 97 11.69 6.23 -1.66
N LEU A 98 11.48 5.05 -1.06
CA LEU A 98 11.49 4.82 0.39
C LEU A 98 12.30 3.57 0.72
N ASP A 99 12.65 3.39 1.99
CA ASP A 99 13.44 2.26 2.49
C ASP A 99 14.80 2.14 1.78
N LEU A 100 15.54 3.25 1.76
CA LEU A 100 16.81 3.35 1.05
C LEU A 100 17.93 2.58 1.77
N GLN A 101 18.23 1.39 1.26
CA GLN A 101 19.29 0.53 1.79
C GLN A 101 20.55 0.61 0.93
N LEU A 102 21.71 0.62 1.58
CA LEU A 102 23.02 0.63 0.93
C LEU A 102 23.94 -0.39 1.59
N VAL A 103 24.54 -1.25 0.76
CA VAL A 103 25.47 -2.29 1.20
C VAL A 103 26.78 -2.12 0.43
N PRO A 104 27.91 -1.89 1.11
CA PRO A 104 29.20 -1.87 0.45
C PRO A 104 29.54 -3.29 -0.01
N ILE A 105 29.85 -3.46 -1.31
CA ILE A 105 30.25 -4.76 -1.85
C ILE A 105 31.76 -4.92 -1.74
N ARG A 106 32.49 -3.88 -2.15
CA ARG A 106 33.95 -3.74 -2.04
C ARG A 106 34.31 -2.26 -2.19
N PRO A 107 35.55 -1.84 -1.86
CA PRO A 107 35.98 -0.47 -2.12
C PRO A 107 35.69 -0.03 -3.57
N GLY A 108 35.03 1.12 -3.70
CA GLY A 108 34.59 1.68 -4.98
C GLY A 108 33.36 1.02 -5.61
N LEU A 109 32.64 0.15 -4.90
CA LEU A 109 31.41 -0.48 -5.37
C LEU A 109 30.39 -0.62 -4.24
N VAL A 110 29.25 0.05 -4.39
CA VAL A 110 28.13 0.01 -3.43
C VAL A 110 26.89 -0.49 -4.15
N TYR A 111 26.21 -1.46 -3.56
CA TYR A 111 24.88 -1.89 -3.97
C TYR A 111 23.83 -1.13 -3.16
N GLY A 112 22.75 -0.73 -3.81
CA GLY A 112 21.65 -0.04 -3.16
C GLY A 112 20.30 -0.52 -3.63
N THR A 113 19.32 -0.47 -2.74
CA THR A 113 17.92 -0.79 -3.03
C THR A 113 17.00 0.24 -2.42
N TYR A 114 15.82 0.38 -3.01
CA TYR A 114 14.71 1.13 -2.45
C TYR A 114 13.40 0.58 -2.97
N ARG A 115 12.32 0.85 -2.25
CA ARG A 115 10.95 0.61 -2.71
C ARG A 115 10.44 1.87 -3.39
N TYR A 116 9.89 1.72 -4.59
CA TYR A 116 9.30 2.83 -5.32
C TYR A 116 7.79 2.74 -5.33
N ARG A 117 7.15 3.91 -5.40
CA ARG A 117 5.75 4.09 -5.79
C ARG A 117 5.69 5.20 -6.82
N VAL A 118 5.11 4.91 -7.97
CA VAL A 118 4.99 5.85 -9.09
C VAL A 118 3.56 5.92 -9.58
N ARG A 119 3.14 7.11 -10.01
CA ARG A 119 1.83 7.32 -10.61
C ARG A 119 1.95 7.97 -11.98
N TYR A 120 1.24 7.42 -12.95
CA TYR A 120 1.10 7.92 -14.32
C TYR A 120 -0.39 8.08 -14.62
N GLY A 121 -0.92 9.30 -14.46
CA GLY A 121 -2.35 9.58 -14.51
C GLY A 121 -3.13 8.67 -13.54
N PRO A 122 -4.02 7.78 -14.04
CA PRO A 122 -4.79 6.86 -13.21
C PRO A 122 -4.04 5.59 -12.81
N ARG A 123 -2.89 5.29 -13.44
CA ARG A 123 -2.10 4.07 -13.15
C ARG A 123 -1.14 4.34 -12.01
N GLU A 124 -1.14 3.48 -11.01
CA GLU A 124 -0.16 3.48 -9.94
C GLU A 124 0.59 2.15 -9.92
N GLU A 125 1.91 2.22 -9.81
CA GLU A 125 2.79 1.06 -9.76
C GLU A 125 3.71 1.18 -8.55
N SER A 126 3.98 0.06 -7.91
CA SER A 126 4.96 -0.01 -6.83
C SER A 126 5.86 -1.22 -7.01
N GLY A 127 7.05 -1.14 -6.44
CA GLY A 127 8.07 -2.14 -6.72
C GLY A 127 9.35 -1.93 -5.94
N ILE A 128 10.36 -2.69 -6.34
CA ILE A 128 11.72 -2.54 -5.84
C ILE A 128 12.59 -2.11 -7.01
N SER A 129 13.52 -1.21 -6.72
CA SER A 129 14.51 -0.76 -7.67
C SER A 129 15.89 -0.88 -7.04
N GLU A 130 16.82 -1.41 -7.83
CA GLU A 130 18.20 -1.65 -7.39
C GLU A 130 19.17 -0.79 -8.18
N ARG A 131 20.30 -0.46 -7.55
CA ARG A 131 21.36 0.33 -8.15
C ARG A 131 22.72 -0.20 -7.76
N PHE A 132 23.65 -0.18 -8.72
CA PHE A 132 25.07 -0.33 -8.44
C PHE A 132 25.78 0.99 -8.67
N PHE A 133 26.38 1.52 -7.61
CA PHE A 133 27.19 2.73 -7.62
C PHE A 133 28.65 2.32 -7.75
N VAL A 134 29.32 2.84 -8.78
CA VAL A 134 30.72 2.56 -9.07
C VAL A 134 31.55 3.81 -8.94
N LYS A 135 32.73 3.66 -8.33
CA LYS A 135 33.75 4.68 -8.35
C LYS A 135 34.38 4.73 -9.75
N THR A 136 34.26 5.87 -10.40
CA THR A 136 34.98 6.16 -11.65
C THR A 136 36.33 6.79 -11.27
N GLY A 137 37.42 6.35 -11.88
CA GLY A 137 38.72 6.96 -11.63
C GLY A 137 38.74 8.41 -12.11
N ASP A 138 39.56 9.27 -11.49
CA ASP A 138 39.94 10.53 -12.11
C ASP A 138 40.56 10.21 -13.47
N ALA A 139 40.12 10.89 -14.53
CA ALA A 139 40.55 10.67 -15.90
C ALA A 139 42.04 11.05 -16.18
N THR A 140 42.94 10.88 -15.21
CA THR A 140 44.33 11.35 -15.25
C THR A 140 45.39 10.26 -15.08
N THR A 141 45.06 8.97 -15.07
CA THR A 141 46.10 7.91 -15.11
C THR A 141 45.75 6.80 -16.11
N GLY A 142 46.23 6.94 -17.34
CA GLY A 142 46.20 5.89 -18.36
C GLY A 142 46.73 6.38 -19.71
N ARG A 143 48.02 6.14 -19.98
CA ARG A 143 48.63 6.31 -21.31
C ARG A 143 47.87 5.45 -22.33
N GLY A 144 47.46 6.06 -23.44
CA GLY A 144 47.14 5.37 -24.69
C GLY A 144 45.66 5.33 -25.07
N ALA A 145 45.09 6.46 -25.47
CA ALA A 145 43.93 6.48 -26.37
C ALA A 145 43.94 7.80 -27.16
N THR A 146 44.40 7.73 -28.40
CA THR A 146 44.25 8.79 -29.40
C THR A 146 42.81 8.77 -29.89
N GLY A 147 42.01 9.76 -29.49
CA GLY A 147 40.64 9.94 -29.97
C GLY A 147 40.01 11.18 -29.35
N ALA A 148 39.99 12.27 -30.11
CA ALA A 148 39.42 13.53 -29.67
C ALA A 148 37.89 13.45 -29.56
N ALA A 149 37.36 13.44 -28.34
CA ALA A 149 35.96 13.80 -28.08
C ALA A 149 35.92 15.22 -27.50
N LYS A 150 35.47 16.18 -28.33
CA LYS A 150 35.11 17.53 -27.89
C LYS A 150 33.71 17.49 -27.28
N GLY A 151 33.62 17.69 -25.98
CA GLY A 151 32.34 17.90 -25.27
C GLY A 151 32.63 18.29 -23.82
N GLY A 152 32.19 19.48 -23.42
CA GLY A 152 32.48 20.07 -22.12
C GLY A 152 32.06 19.16 -20.96
N ALA A 153 33.04 18.76 -20.15
CA ALA A 153 32.81 18.01 -18.93
C ALA A 153 32.42 18.98 -17.80
N ASP A 154 31.16 18.88 -17.39
CA ASP A 154 30.70 19.35 -16.08
C ASP A 154 31.52 18.65 -14.99
N ARG A 155 32.21 19.46 -14.18
CA ARG A 155 33.17 19.03 -13.14
C ARG A 155 32.51 18.78 -11.78
N SER A 156 31.19 18.66 -11.71
CA SER A 156 30.45 18.62 -10.43
C SER A 156 29.96 17.21 -10.00
N ALA A 157 30.82 16.19 -10.04
CA ALA A 157 30.78 15.00 -9.17
C ALA A 157 31.99 14.11 -9.50
N ALA A 158 33.17 14.46 -8.99
CA ALA A 158 34.36 13.65 -9.19
C ALA A 158 34.13 12.23 -8.61
N GLY A 159 34.06 11.26 -9.51
CA GLY A 159 34.43 9.88 -9.21
C GLY A 159 33.34 8.88 -8.87
N TRP A 160 32.03 9.15 -8.96
CA TRP A 160 31.01 8.09 -8.76
C TRP A 160 29.84 8.19 -9.74
N LYS A 161 29.37 7.03 -10.23
CA LYS A 161 28.25 6.92 -11.18
C LYS A 161 27.39 5.68 -10.91
N ILE A 162 26.15 5.69 -11.37
CA ILE A 162 25.25 4.52 -11.38
C ILE A 162 25.58 3.69 -12.62
N ALA A 163 26.05 2.45 -12.44
CA ALA A 163 26.39 1.52 -13.52
C ALA A 163 25.26 0.52 -13.83
N VAL A 164 24.37 0.28 -12.87
CA VAL A 164 23.20 -0.58 -13.04
C VAL A 164 22.01 0.11 -12.39
N THR A 165 20.86 0.12 -13.06
CA THR A 165 19.58 0.52 -12.47
C THR A 165 18.49 -0.45 -12.90
N THR A 166 17.73 -0.99 -11.95
CA THR A 166 16.62 -1.89 -12.22
C THR A 166 15.34 -1.31 -11.63
N ALA A 167 14.19 -1.67 -12.18
CA ALA A 167 12.89 -1.44 -11.56
C ALA A 167 11.97 -2.60 -11.92
N PHE A 168 11.38 -3.23 -10.93
CA PHE A 168 10.45 -4.34 -11.11
C PHE A 168 9.26 -4.18 -10.16
N ALA A 169 8.08 -4.48 -10.69
CA ALA A 169 6.84 -4.41 -9.93
C ALA A 169 6.88 -5.36 -8.73
N ALA A 170 6.35 -4.90 -7.60
CA ALA A 170 6.17 -5.73 -6.44
C ALA A 170 5.06 -6.75 -6.71
N PRO A 171 5.22 -8.01 -6.28
CA PRO A 171 4.12 -8.97 -6.30
C PRO A 171 2.91 -8.42 -5.54
N PRO A 172 1.67 -8.73 -5.97
CA PRO A 172 0.46 -8.39 -5.21
C PRO A 172 0.58 -8.82 -3.74
N GLY A 173 0.13 -7.95 -2.83
CA GLY A 173 0.23 -8.19 -1.39
C GLY A 173 1.59 -7.88 -0.75
N THR A 174 2.57 -7.39 -1.52
CA THR A 174 3.82 -6.88 -0.94
C THR A 174 3.52 -5.67 -0.05
N PRO A 175 3.83 -5.71 1.26
CA PRO A 175 3.48 -4.62 2.14
C PRO A 175 4.21 -3.31 1.81
N PRO A 176 3.65 -2.13 2.14
CA PRO A 176 4.34 -0.87 1.97
C PRO A 176 5.63 -0.79 2.81
N PRO A 177 6.62 0.02 2.39
CA PRO A 177 7.85 0.24 3.16
C PRO A 177 7.52 0.79 4.55
N PRO A 178 8.38 0.52 5.56
CA PRO A 178 8.20 1.09 6.89
C PRO A 178 8.23 2.63 6.84
N ARG A 179 7.35 3.27 7.61
CA ARG A 179 7.28 4.73 7.71
C ARG A 179 6.93 5.15 9.13
N ALA A 180 7.51 6.25 9.61
CA ALA A 180 7.11 6.90 10.85
C ALA A 180 6.38 8.21 10.53
N LEU A 181 5.20 8.39 11.08
CA LEU A 181 4.50 9.68 11.12
C LEU A 181 4.86 10.32 12.47
N VAL A 182 5.38 11.54 12.48
CA VAL A 182 5.87 12.19 13.71
C VAL A 182 5.30 13.59 13.88
N GLY A 183 5.19 14.08 15.12
CA GLY A 183 4.86 15.48 15.42
C GLY A 183 3.36 15.82 15.43
N ALA A 184 2.51 14.93 14.94
CA ALA A 184 1.06 15.14 14.95
C ALA A 184 0.44 15.02 16.36
N THR A 185 -0.77 15.55 16.53
CA THR A 185 -1.64 15.18 17.65
C THR A 185 -2.44 13.93 17.30
N LEU A 186 -2.26 12.84 18.04
CA LEU A 186 -2.93 11.56 17.81
C LEU A 186 -4.25 11.49 18.59
N VAL A 187 -5.33 11.18 17.90
CA VAL A 187 -6.57 10.65 18.47
C VAL A 187 -6.60 9.18 18.10
N ASP A 188 -6.60 8.26 19.06
CA ASP A 188 -6.44 6.83 18.82
C ASP A 188 -7.77 6.06 18.68
N GLY A 189 -8.90 6.75 18.85
CA GLY A 189 -10.24 6.16 18.77
C GLY A 189 -10.70 5.44 20.04
N THR A 190 -9.91 5.40 21.11
CA THR A 190 -10.28 4.75 22.38
C THR A 190 -11.20 5.61 23.27
N GLY A 191 -11.35 6.90 22.92
CA GLY A 191 -12.01 7.90 23.75
C GLY A 191 -11.09 8.53 24.81
N ALA A 192 -9.82 8.11 24.90
CA ALA A 192 -8.81 8.76 25.72
C ALA A 192 -8.49 10.19 25.21
N ALA A 193 -7.83 10.98 26.05
CA ALA A 193 -7.38 12.31 25.67
C ALA A 193 -6.37 12.23 24.50
N PRO A 194 -6.39 13.18 23.53
CA PRO A 194 -5.43 13.19 22.43
C PRO A 194 -3.98 13.28 22.91
N VAL A 195 -3.09 12.60 22.20
CA VAL A 195 -1.65 12.56 22.51
C VAL A 195 -0.91 13.56 21.61
N PRO A 196 -0.40 14.69 22.14
CA PRO A 196 0.37 15.65 21.36
C PRO A 196 1.77 15.11 21.03
N ASP A 197 2.39 15.64 19.97
CA ASP A 197 3.74 15.27 19.53
C ASP A 197 3.93 13.74 19.43
N ALA A 198 2.92 13.08 18.88
CA ALA A 198 2.85 11.63 18.78
C ALA A 198 3.72 11.09 17.65
N VAL A 199 4.00 9.80 17.74
CA VAL A 199 4.65 9.00 16.70
C VAL A 199 3.75 7.82 16.38
N VAL A 200 3.54 7.59 15.08
CA VAL A 200 2.90 6.39 14.55
C VAL A 200 3.88 5.69 13.61
N ILE A 201 4.27 4.46 13.97
CA ILE A 201 5.19 3.64 13.18
C ILE A 201 4.37 2.62 12.40
N LEU A 202 4.54 2.63 11.09
CA LEU A 202 3.93 1.70 10.15
C LEU A 202 5.00 0.72 9.69
N ARG A 203 4.71 -0.58 9.76
CA ARG A 203 5.58 -1.64 9.24
C ARG A 203 4.73 -2.77 8.68
N GLY A 204 5.09 -3.26 7.49
CA GLY A 204 4.41 -4.42 6.92
C GLY A 204 2.91 -4.19 6.67
N GLY A 205 2.52 -2.95 6.34
CA GLY A 205 1.12 -2.57 6.12
C GLY A 205 0.28 -2.51 7.40
N LYS A 206 0.90 -2.57 8.58
CA LYS A 206 0.24 -2.50 9.88
C LYS A 206 0.83 -1.39 10.74
N ILE A 207 0.07 -0.97 11.75
CA ILE A 207 0.57 -0.12 12.82
C ILE A 207 1.43 -0.98 13.75
N ASP A 208 2.72 -0.67 13.82
CA ASP A 208 3.71 -1.30 14.71
C ASP A 208 3.67 -0.65 16.10
N CYS A 209 3.50 0.68 16.15
CA CYS A 209 3.40 1.46 17.38
C CYS A 209 2.64 2.77 17.13
N ALA A 210 1.84 3.22 18.09
CA ALA A 210 1.22 4.55 18.09
C ALA A 210 1.17 5.11 19.51
N GLY A 211 1.71 6.31 19.73
CA GLY A 211 1.76 6.91 21.07
C GLY A 211 2.76 8.06 21.18
N THR A 212 3.21 8.36 22.40
CA THR A 212 4.23 9.40 22.63
C THR A 212 5.58 9.02 22.01
N ARG A 213 6.46 10.00 21.76
CA ARG A 213 7.85 9.75 21.33
C ARG A 213 8.62 8.80 22.24
N ALA A 214 8.34 8.82 23.54
CA ALA A 214 8.98 7.94 24.51
C ALA A 214 8.51 6.48 24.37
N GLN A 215 7.24 6.27 24.07
CA GLN A 215 6.66 4.93 23.85
C GLN A 215 7.02 4.36 22.47
N CYS A 216 7.02 5.21 21.45
CA CYS A 216 7.24 4.84 20.05
C CYS A 216 8.43 5.60 19.45
N PRO A 217 9.67 5.37 19.89
CA PRO A 217 10.82 6.05 19.32
C PRO A 217 11.03 5.63 17.85
N PRO A 218 11.12 6.58 16.89
CA PRO A 218 11.41 6.24 15.49
C PRO A 218 12.75 5.49 15.38
N SER A 219 12.75 4.32 14.75
CA SER A 219 13.98 3.57 14.51
C SER A 219 14.84 4.23 13.44
N LYS A 220 16.17 4.18 13.61
CA LYS A 220 17.12 4.66 12.59
C LYS A 220 16.87 3.96 11.25
N GLY A 221 16.81 4.73 10.17
CA GLY A 221 16.62 4.22 8.81
C GLY A 221 15.17 3.98 8.39
N VAL A 222 14.18 4.32 9.23
CA VAL A 222 12.77 4.39 8.80
C VAL A 222 12.47 5.79 8.28
N ASP A 223 11.85 5.87 7.11
CA ASP A 223 11.45 7.15 6.52
C ASP A 223 10.45 7.84 7.43
N THR A 224 10.71 9.11 7.71
CA THR A 224 9.93 9.91 8.64
C THR A 224 9.17 10.98 7.88
N LEU A 225 7.87 11.07 8.12
CA LEU A 225 7.00 12.14 7.65
C LEU A 225 6.63 13.01 8.86
N ASP A 226 7.08 14.27 8.83
CA ASP A 226 6.74 15.26 9.84
C ASP A 226 5.33 15.82 9.56
N LEU A 227 4.48 15.75 10.58
CA LEU A 227 3.08 16.15 10.59
C LEU A 227 2.82 17.15 11.73
N GLU A 228 3.83 17.91 12.16
CA GLU A 228 3.66 18.98 13.15
C GLU A 228 2.46 19.89 12.81
N GLY A 229 1.66 20.19 13.83
CA GLY A 229 0.46 21.02 13.70
C GLY A 229 -0.75 20.31 13.07
N LEU A 230 -0.59 19.06 12.62
CA LEU A 230 -1.69 18.24 12.10
C LEU A 230 -2.20 17.24 13.14
N TRP A 231 -3.30 16.59 12.78
CA TRP A 231 -3.94 15.54 13.56
C TRP A 231 -3.88 14.22 12.82
N VAL A 232 -3.73 13.13 13.57
CA VAL A 232 -3.82 11.76 13.06
C VAL A 232 -4.95 11.05 13.79
N THR A 233 -5.82 10.40 13.01
CA THR A 233 -6.96 9.61 13.51
C THR A 233 -6.93 8.21 12.87
N PRO A 234 -7.67 7.22 13.41
CA PRO A 234 -8.03 6.04 12.63
C PRO A 234 -8.76 6.46 11.35
N GLY A 235 -8.68 5.62 10.33
CA GLY A 235 -9.55 5.75 9.17
C GLY A 235 -11.01 5.61 9.58
N ILE A 236 -11.90 6.36 8.94
CA ILE A 236 -13.32 6.39 9.30
C ILE A 236 -13.98 5.08 8.87
N VAL A 237 -14.87 4.55 9.70
CA VAL A 237 -15.68 3.36 9.40
C VAL A 237 -17.13 3.79 9.28
N ASP A 238 -17.73 3.62 8.10
CA ASP A 238 -19.16 3.82 7.90
C ASP A 238 -19.90 2.49 8.10
N ALA A 239 -20.59 2.36 9.23
CA ALA A 239 -21.21 1.12 9.64
C ALA A 239 -22.61 0.88 9.01
N HIS A 240 -23.10 1.79 8.17
CA HIS A 240 -24.44 1.67 7.58
C HIS A 240 -24.51 2.32 6.21
N VAL A 241 -24.12 1.56 5.19
CA VAL A 241 -24.24 1.97 3.79
C VAL A 241 -25.19 1.05 3.03
N HIS A 242 -25.56 1.47 1.83
CA HIS A 242 -26.26 0.64 0.85
C HIS A 242 -25.68 0.88 -0.55
N PHE A 243 -25.20 -0.19 -1.20
CA PHE A 243 -24.64 -0.09 -2.55
C PHE A 243 -25.69 -0.16 -3.66
N SER A 244 -26.78 -0.91 -3.46
CA SER A 244 -27.94 -1.03 -4.36
C SER A 244 -29.03 0.01 -4.09
N GLN A 245 -28.84 0.85 -3.08
CA GLN A 245 -29.78 1.91 -2.73
C GLN A 245 -29.01 3.20 -2.51
N THR A 246 -28.17 3.56 -3.48
CA THR A 246 -27.42 4.82 -3.44
C THR A 246 -28.43 5.94 -3.28
N GLY A 247 -28.38 6.71 -2.19
CA GLY A 247 -29.42 7.64 -1.72
C GLY A 247 -29.76 8.82 -2.66
N TRP A 248 -29.44 8.67 -3.94
CA TRP A 248 -29.90 9.46 -5.06
C TRP A 248 -31.26 8.96 -5.58
N ALA A 249 -31.92 9.76 -6.42
CA ALA A 249 -33.30 9.51 -6.83
C ALA A 249 -33.49 8.20 -7.61
N ASP A 250 -32.47 7.71 -8.29
CA ASP A 250 -32.50 6.52 -9.15
C ASP A 250 -32.45 5.19 -8.36
N GLY A 251 -31.83 5.15 -7.18
CA GLY A 251 -31.69 3.95 -6.36
C GLY A 251 -32.81 3.71 -5.33
N ARG A 252 -33.79 4.61 -5.25
CA ARG A 252 -34.87 4.57 -4.22
C ARG A 252 -36.25 4.86 -4.83
N PRO A 253 -36.75 4.03 -5.75
CA PRO A 253 -38.09 4.23 -6.33
C PRO A 253 -39.22 4.04 -5.30
N ASP A 254 -38.91 3.48 -4.13
CA ASP A 254 -39.78 3.45 -2.95
C ASP A 254 -39.93 4.83 -2.25
N ALA A 255 -39.01 5.75 -2.50
CA ALA A 255 -39.04 7.12 -1.96
C ALA A 255 -39.43 8.14 -3.03
N ILE A 256 -38.76 8.13 -4.20
CA ILE A 256 -39.08 8.99 -5.34
C ILE A 256 -39.03 8.13 -6.60
N ASP A 257 -40.20 7.91 -7.23
CA ASP A 257 -40.28 7.07 -8.41
C ASP A 257 -39.87 7.85 -9.68
N VAL A 258 -38.66 7.59 -10.17
CA VAL A 258 -38.12 8.15 -11.42
C VAL A 258 -37.82 7.07 -12.46
N ARG A 259 -38.47 5.89 -12.35
CA ARG A 259 -38.18 4.72 -13.20
C ARG A 259 -38.44 4.95 -14.69
N ASP A 260 -39.32 5.90 -15.03
CA ASP A 260 -39.55 6.33 -16.42
C ASP A 260 -38.28 6.93 -17.06
N ARG A 261 -37.37 7.49 -16.25
CA ARG A 261 -36.10 8.10 -16.69
C ARG A 261 -34.90 7.18 -16.44
N TYR A 262 -34.93 6.44 -15.34
CA TYR A 262 -33.88 5.55 -14.86
C TYR A 262 -34.48 4.19 -14.53
N PRO A 263 -34.62 3.28 -15.51
CA PRO A 263 -35.14 1.94 -15.27
C PRO A 263 -34.34 1.25 -14.15
N TYR A 264 -35.02 0.72 -13.15
CA TYR A 264 -34.38 0.26 -11.91
C TYR A 264 -33.42 -0.92 -12.16
N GLU A 265 -33.78 -1.82 -13.08
CA GLU A 265 -32.94 -2.92 -13.53
C GLU A 265 -31.61 -2.43 -14.14
N GLU A 266 -31.63 -1.32 -14.89
CA GLU A 266 -30.43 -0.73 -15.49
C GLU A 266 -29.58 -0.02 -14.43
N VAL A 267 -30.21 0.64 -13.46
CA VAL A 267 -29.53 1.27 -12.32
C VAL A 267 -28.76 0.22 -11.52
N GLU A 268 -29.43 -0.88 -11.13
CA GLU A 268 -28.80 -1.99 -10.39
C GLU A 268 -27.66 -2.66 -11.18
N ALA A 269 -27.87 -2.89 -12.48
CA ALA A 269 -26.83 -3.42 -13.34
C ALA A 269 -25.61 -2.49 -13.40
N GLY A 270 -25.84 -1.18 -13.49
CA GLY A 270 -24.78 -0.17 -13.49
C GLY A 270 -24.03 -0.10 -12.17
N LEU A 271 -24.74 -0.17 -11.03
CA LEU A 271 -24.14 -0.19 -9.68
C LEU A 271 -23.22 -1.39 -9.48
N ARG A 272 -23.68 -2.58 -9.90
CA ARG A 272 -22.89 -3.83 -9.84
C ARG A 272 -21.65 -3.78 -10.75
N ALA A 273 -21.80 -3.22 -11.95
CA ALA A 273 -20.72 -3.14 -12.93
C ALA A 273 -19.65 -2.11 -12.55
N HIS A 274 -20.04 -1.01 -11.91
CA HIS A 274 -19.19 0.16 -11.68
C HIS A 274 -19.04 0.56 -10.19
N PRO A 275 -18.65 -0.36 -9.29
CA PRO A 275 -18.54 -0.03 -7.87
C PRO A 275 -17.38 0.91 -7.53
N GLU A 276 -16.36 0.99 -8.38
CA GLU A 276 -15.19 1.87 -8.21
C GLU A 276 -15.59 3.33 -7.96
N ARG A 277 -16.74 3.77 -8.50
CA ARG A 277 -17.23 5.15 -8.35
C ARG A 277 -17.49 5.51 -6.89
N PHE A 278 -18.16 4.64 -6.16
CA PHE A 278 -18.54 4.90 -4.77
C PHE A 278 -17.42 4.47 -3.81
N LEU A 279 -16.68 3.40 -4.14
CA LEU A 279 -15.52 2.96 -3.36
C LEU A 279 -14.49 4.10 -3.27
N ARG A 280 -14.18 4.74 -4.39
CA ARG A 280 -13.27 5.90 -4.41
C ARG A 280 -13.84 7.11 -3.66
N ALA A 281 -15.15 7.36 -3.75
CA ALA A 281 -15.79 8.46 -3.05
C ALA A 281 -15.68 8.32 -1.52
N TYR A 282 -15.84 7.10 -0.99
CA TYR A 282 -15.61 6.80 0.44
C TYR A 282 -14.17 7.12 0.86
N LEU A 283 -13.17 6.61 0.14
CA LEU A 283 -11.76 6.87 0.46
C LEU A 283 -11.42 8.36 0.40
N CYS A 284 -11.89 9.09 -0.62
CA CYS A 284 -11.68 10.54 -0.74
C CYS A 284 -12.33 11.32 0.40
N SER A 285 -13.31 10.74 1.09
CA SER A 285 -13.97 11.31 2.27
C SER A 285 -13.34 10.84 3.59
N GLY A 286 -12.26 10.06 3.54
CA GLY A 286 -11.57 9.51 4.72
C GLY A 286 -12.17 8.20 5.26
N VAL A 287 -13.19 7.64 4.61
CA VAL A 287 -13.82 6.37 4.98
C VAL A 287 -13.02 5.22 4.41
N THR A 288 -12.37 4.44 5.27
CA THR A 288 -11.48 3.32 4.89
C THR A 288 -12.13 1.95 5.06
N ALA A 289 -13.30 1.87 5.70
CA ALA A 289 -14.09 0.66 5.78
C ALA A 289 -15.58 0.99 5.78
N VAL A 290 -16.38 0.12 5.17
CA VAL A 290 -17.83 0.26 5.07
C VAL A 290 -18.53 -1.06 5.35
N PHE A 291 -19.73 -0.99 5.93
CA PHE A 291 -20.61 -2.13 6.09
C PHE A 291 -21.93 -1.91 5.34
N ASP A 292 -22.11 -2.66 4.25
CA ASP A 292 -23.38 -2.73 3.51
C ASP A 292 -24.38 -3.59 4.27
N VAL A 293 -25.33 -2.92 4.91
CA VAL A 293 -26.25 -3.58 5.86
C VAL A 293 -27.47 -4.19 5.17
N GLY A 294 -27.60 -4.05 3.86
CA GLY A 294 -28.73 -4.60 3.13
C GLY A 294 -28.70 -4.24 1.64
N GLY A 295 -28.75 -5.25 0.79
CA GLY A 295 -28.66 -5.08 -0.65
C GLY A 295 -28.97 -6.38 -1.40
N TYR A 296 -28.50 -6.50 -2.62
CA TYR A 296 -28.59 -7.74 -3.38
C TYR A 296 -27.38 -8.66 -3.12
N SER A 297 -27.48 -9.92 -3.53
CA SER A 297 -26.41 -10.92 -3.34
C SER A 297 -25.08 -10.54 -3.99
N TRP A 298 -25.08 -9.70 -5.04
CA TRP A 298 -23.85 -9.26 -5.69
C TRP A 298 -22.93 -8.44 -4.79
N THR A 299 -23.42 -7.90 -3.67
CA THR A 299 -22.59 -7.11 -2.75
C THR A 299 -21.63 -7.97 -1.92
N TRP A 300 -21.89 -9.27 -1.78
CA TRP A 300 -20.95 -10.21 -1.14
C TRP A 300 -19.61 -10.29 -1.88
N ASP A 301 -19.65 -10.25 -3.22
CA ASP A 301 -18.45 -10.30 -4.06
C ASP A 301 -17.57 -9.05 -3.92
N LEU A 302 -18.11 -7.94 -3.42
CA LEU A 302 -17.37 -6.68 -3.26
C LEU A 302 -16.25 -6.78 -2.23
N ARG A 303 -16.38 -7.63 -1.20
CA ARG A 303 -15.32 -7.86 -0.21
C ARG A 303 -14.02 -8.25 -0.89
N GLY A 304 -14.06 -9.32 -1.69
CA GLY A 304 -12.86 -9.83 -2.38
C GLY A 304 -12.32 -8.85 -3.42
N ARG A 305 -13.20 -8.09 -4.09
CA ARG A 305 -12.79 -7.05 -5.04
C ARG A 305 -12.09 -5.89 -4.33
N ALA A 306 -12.63 -5.44 -3.20
CA ALA A 306 -12.10 -4.32 -2.43
C ALA A 306 -10.78 -4.67 -1.74
N ASP A 307 -10.65 -5.88 -1.17
CA ASP A 307 -9.39 -6.32 -0.54
C ASP A 307 -8.21 -6.39 -1.53
N ALA A 308 -8.49 -6.50 -2.83
CA ALA A 308 -7.49 -6.49 -3.89
C ALA A 308 -7.24 -5.09 -4.49
N ASP A 309 -8.00 -4.06 -4.10
CA ASP A 309 -7.94 -2.71 -4.66
C ASP A 309 -7.54 -1.68 -3.59
N PRO A 310 -6.32 -1.10 -3.64
CA PRO A 310 -5.90 -0.07 -2.69
C PRO A 310 -6.70 1.24 -2.82
N LEU A 311 -7.54 1.37 -3.85
CA LEU A 311 -8.47 2.49 -4.05
C LEU A 311 -9.91 2.15 -3.65
N ALA A 312 -10.11 1.07 -2.89
CA ALA A 312 -11.37 0.74 -2.25
C ALA A 312 -11.25 0.75 -0.71
N PRO A 313 -12.33 1.12 0.02
CA PRO A 313 -12.43 0.82 1.45
C PRO A 313 -12.58 -0.68 1.66
N HIS A 314 -12.26 -1.19 2.84
CA HIS A 314 -12.67 -2.54 3.21
C HIS A 314 -14.19 -2.65 3.21
N VAL A 315 -14.72 -3.73 2.62
CA VAL A 315 -16.16 -3.95 2.51
C VAL A 315 -16.56 -5.18 3.31
N ALA A 316 -17.54 -4.99 4.19
CA ALA A 316 -18.37 -6.06 4.71
C ALA A 316 -19.79 -5.92 4.12
N ALA A 317 -20.50 -7.03 3.93
CA ALA A 317 -21.84 -7.01 3.37
C ALA A 317 -22.76 -8.06 4.00
N ALA A 318 -23.99 -7.63 4.34
CA ALA A 318 -25.07 -8.54 4.73
C ALA A 318 -25.71 -9.20 3.50
N GLY A 319 -25.73 -8.52 2.35
CA GLY A 319 -26.52 -8.92 1.19
C GLY A 319 -28.02 -8.76 1.44
N PRO A 320 -28.89 -9.68 0.96
CA PRO A 320 -30.33 -9.57 1.14
C PRO A 320 -30.77 -9.52 2.60
N LEU A 321 -31.77 -8.69 2.89
CA LEU A 321 -32.36 -8.55 4.22
C LEU A 321 -33.50 -9.56 4.42
N LEU A 322 -33.66 -10.06 5.64
CA LEU A 322 -34.91 -10.71 6.04
C LEU A 322 -35.93 -9.62 6.40
N SER A 323 -37.15 -9.69 5.89
CA SER A 323 -38.14 -8.62 6.06
C SER A 323 -39.51 -9.16 6.48
N THR A 324 -40.10 -8.63 7.56
CA THR A 324 -41.47 -8.99 7.95
C THR A 324 -42.54 -8.41 7.03
N LEU A 325 -42.16 -7.42 6.22
CA LEU A 325 -42.95 -6.87 5.12
C LEU A 325 -42.54 -7.54 3.81
N ASP A 326 -43.50 -8.06 3.05
CA ASP A 326 -43.24 -8.56 1.69
C ASP A 326 -43.06 -7.36 0.74
N PHE A 327 -41.82 -6.87 0.68
CA PHE A 327 -41.52 -5.60 0.03
C PHE A 327 -41.28 -5.77 -1.46
N TRP A 328 -41.91 -4.90 -2.24
CA TRP A 328 -41.97 -5.01 -3.71
C TRP A 328 -40.63 -4.69 -4.40
N LEU A 329 -39.72 -3.98 -3.73
CA LEU A 329 -38.46 -3.50 -4.33
C LEU A 329 -37.44 -4.63 -4.47
N ASN A 330 -37.68 -5.47 -5.47
CA ASN A 330 -36.89 -6.64 -5.83
C ASN A 330 -36.74 -6.68 -7.36
N LEU A 331 -35.69 -7.32 -7.86
CA LEU A 331 -35.55 -7.60 -9.28
C LEU A 331 -36.31 -8.89 -9.62
N PRO A 332 -36.67 -9.14 -10.89
CA PRO A 332 -37.39 -10.37 -11.28
C PRO A 332 -36.68 -11.67 -10.86
N ALA A 333 -35.35 -11.69 -10.89
CA ALA A 333 -34.52 -12.87 -10.61
C ALA A 333 -33.73 -12.78 -9.30
N GLU A 334 -33.68 -11.61 -8.65
CA GLU A 334 -32.85 -11.37 -7.47
C GLU A 334 -33.66 -10.66 -6.38
N ARG A 335 -33.44 -11.06 -5.13
CA ARG A 335 -34.12 -10.48 -3.97
C ARG A 335 -33.14 -9.65 -3.16
N GLN A 336 -33.53 -8.42 -2.86
CA GLN A 336 -32.93 -7.61 -1.79
C GLN A 336 -33.70 -7.80 -0.49
N PHE A 337 -35.01 -8.07 -0.56
CA PHE A 337 -35.84 -8.36 0.60
C PHE A 337 -36.37 -9.80 0.49
N ILE A 338 -35.92 -10.65 1.41
CA ILE A 338 -36.40 -12.02 1.60
C ILE A 338 -37.51 -11.98 2.64
N TYR A 339 -38.71 -12.39 2.26
CA TYR A 339 -39.87 -12.34 3.13
C TYR A 339 -39.74 -13.30 4.34
N LEU A 340 -40.02 -12.76 5.53
CA LEU A 340 -39.94 -13.42 6.83
C LEU A 340 -41.36 -13.69 7.35
N GLY A 341 -41.98 -14.75 6.83
CA GLY A 341 -43.37 -15.13 7.14
C GLY A 341 -43.54 -15.93 8.44
N SER A 342 -42.52 -16.68 8.84
CA SER A 342 -42.57 -17.61 9.97
C SER A 342 -41.20 -17.80 10.63
N GLU A 343 -41.18 -18.48 11.79
CA GLU A 343 -39.93 -18.92 12.43
C GLU A 343 -39.13 -19.90 11.55
N ALA A 344 -39.80 -20.74 10.76
CA ALA A 344 -39.14 -21.66 9.83
C ALA A 344 -38.45 -20.91 8.68
N ASP A 345 -39.12 -19.87 8.15
CA ASP A 345 -38.54 -18.97 7.14
C ASP A 345 -37.34 -18.22 7.71
N ALA A 346 -37.43 -17.78 8.97
CA ALA A 346 -36.35 -17.11 9.69
C ALA A 346 -35.07 -17.95 9.71
N ARG A 347 -35.19 -19.18 10.19
CA ARG A 347 -34.06 -20.11 10.30
C ARG A 347 -33.51 -20.48 8.93
N THR A 348 -34.38 -20.66 7.93
CA THR A 348 -33.97 -20.97 6.56
C THR A 348 -33.24 -19.81 5.91
N GLY A 349 -33.74 -18.58 6.08
CA GLY A 349 -33.12 -17.36 5.58
C GLY A 349 -31.74 -17.12 6.20
N VAL A 350 -31.60 -17.30 7.51
CA VAL A 350 -30.29 -17.21 8.18
C VAL A 350 -29.30 -18.23 7.63
N ARG A 351 -29.69 -19.50 7.50
CA ARG A 351 -28.82 -20.55 6.92
C ARG A 351 -28.43 -20.24 5.48
N TYR A 352 -29.36 -19.70 4.68
CA TYR A 352 -29.09 -19.27 3.32
C TYR A 352 -28.05 -18.14 3.27
N LEU A 353 -28.21 -17.09 4.09
CA LEU A 353 -27.25 -15.98 4.14
C LEU A 353 -25.87 -16.46 4.62
N ALA A 354 -25.83 -17.28 5.68
CA ALA A 354 -24.60 -17.85 6.20
C ALA A 354 -23.88 -18.75 5.17
N SER A 355 -24.62 -19.56 4.40
CA SER A 355 -24.01 -20.44 3.40
C SER A 355 -23.38 -19.69 2.22
N HIS A 356 -23.72 -18.41 2.02
CA HIS A 356 -23.15 -17.55 0.98
C HIS A 356 -22.07 -16.59 1.53
N GLY A 357 -21.68 -16.73 2.79
CA GLY A 357 -20.62 -15.94 3.39
C GLY A 357 -21.03 -14.51 3.77
N ALA A 358 -22.32 -14.27 4.00
CA ALA A 358 -22.78 -12.99 4.53
C ALA A 358 -22.09 -12.66 5.87
N ASP A 359 -21.69 -11.40 6.04
CA ASP A 359 -20.97 -10.95 7.23
C ASP A 359 -21.87 -10.70 8.44
N ALA A 360 -23.16 -10.49 8.18
CA ALA A 360 -24.18 -10.45 9.20
C ALA A 360 -25.55 -10.79 8.58
N VAL A 361 -26.53 -11.02 9.44
CA VAL A 361 -27.94 -11.09 9.07
C VAL A 361 -28.64 -9.81 9.50
N LYS A 362 -29.20 -9.08 8.53
CA LYS A 362 -30.08 -7.94 8.81
C LYS A 362 -31.53 -8.38 8.76
N VAL A 363 -32.27 -8.05 9.82
CA VAL A 363 -33.73 -8.14 9.83
C VAL A 363 -34.33 -6.74 9.74
N TRP A 364 -35.12 -6.50 8.70
CA TRP A 364 -35.97 -5.31 8.55
C TRP A 364 -37.34 -5.59 9.15
N PHE A 365 -37.50 -5.22 10.42
CA PHE A 365 -38.73 -5.44 11.16
C PHE A 365 -39.68 -4.27 10.96
N ILE A 366 -40.69 -4.49 10.13
CA ILE A 366 -41.81 -3.57 9.90
C ILE A 366 -43.09 -4.29 10.33
N PRO A 367 -43.75 -3.83 11.42
CA PRO A 367 -45.08 -4.32 11.78
C PRO A 367 -46.09 -4.00 10.67
N VAL A 368 -46.89 -5.00 10.30
CA VAL A 368 -47.98 -4.86 9.32
C VAL A 368 -49.30 -5.27 9.96
N GLU A 369 -50.41 -4.67 9.55
CA GLU A 369 -51.72 -4.87 10.19
C GLU A 369 -52.27 -6.29 9.95
N GLU A 370 -51.86 -6.92 8.84
CA GLU A 370 -52.31 -8.24 8.40
C GLU A 370 -51.71 -9.38 9.22
N ARG A 371 -50.74 -9.09 10.10
CA ARG A 371 -50.03 -10.10 10.91
C ARG A 371 -50.00 -9.70 12.38
N LYS A 372 -50.11 -10.69 13.26
CA LYS A 372 -49.96 -10.47 14.71
C LYS A 372 -48.52 -10.09 15.03
N PHE A 373 -48.35 -9.02 15.80
CA PHE A 373 -47.03 -8.56 16.26
C PHE A 373 -46.23 -9.68 16.93
N ASP A 374 -46.85 -10.44 17.84
CA ASP A 374 -46.18 -11.51 18.58
C ASP A 374 -45.63 -12.61 17.67
N ASP A 375 -46.34 -12.93 16.59
CA ASP A 375 -45.89 -13.96 15.64
C ASP A 375 -44.74 -13.44 14.77
N MET A 376 -44.77 -12.16 14.37
CA MET A 376 -43.63 -11.52 13.70
C MET A 376 -42.41 -11.44 14.61
N ALA A 377 -42.62 -11.07 15.88
CA ALA A 377 -41.56 -10.98 16.88
C ALA A 377 -40.89 -12.35 17.11
N LYS A 378 -41.67 -13.43 17.22
CA LYS A 378 -41.12 -14.81 17.30
C LYS A 378 -40.25 -15.15 16.10
N ALA A 379 -40.67 -14.80 14.88
CA ALA A 379 -39.86 -15.03 13.68
C ALA A 379 -38.52 -14.27 13.74
N VAL A 380 -38.51 -13.02 14.20
CA VAL A 380 -37.25 -12.27 14.40
C VAL A 380 -36.37 -12.92 15.48
N MET A 381 -36.96 -13.36 16.59
CA MET A 381 -36.21 -14.05 17.65
C MET A 381 -35.61 -15.37 17.14
N ALA A 382 -36.36 -16.15 16.35
CA ALA A 382 -35.86 -17.38 15.73
C ALA A 382 -34.69 -17.11 14.77
N ALA A 383 -34.70 -16.00 14.02
CA ALA A 383 -33.53 -15.60 13.22
C ALA A 383 -32.31 -15.30 14.11
N GLY A 384 -32.52 -14.58 15.22
CA GLY A 384 -31.45 -14.27 16.18
C GLY A 384 -30.88 -15.51 16.89
N GLU A 385 -31.71 -16.50 17.18
CA GLU A 385 -31.29 -17.79 17.73
C GLU A 385 -30.46 -18.58 16.72
N GLU A 386 -30.94 -18.69 15.47
CA GLU A 386 -30.22 -19.42 14.41
C GLU A 386 -28.86 -18.77 14.10
N ALA A 387 -28.77 -17.44 14.10
CA ALA A 387 -27.53 -16.73 13.80
C ALA A 387 -26.45 -16.89 14.89
N ARG A 388 -26.82 -17.40 16.08
CA ARG A 388 -25.89 -17.68 17.19
C ARG A 388 -25.45 -19.15 17.24
N ALA A 389 -26.17 -20.04 16.59
CA ALA A 389 -25.90 -21.48 16.56
C ALA A 389 -24.75 -21.77 15.58
#